data_AF-A0A1L5NUY5-F1
#
_entry.id   AF-A0A1L5NUY5-F1
#
_cell.length_a   1.000
_cell.length_b   1.000
_cell.length_c   1.000
_cell.angle_alpha   90.00
_cell.angle_beta   90.00
_cell.angle_gamma   90.00
#
_symmetry.space_group_name_H-M   'P 1'
#
loop_
_entity.id
_entity.type
_entity.pdbx_description
1 polymer ?
#
loop_
_entity_poly.entity_id
_entity_poly.type
_entity_poly.pdbx_seq_one_letter_code
_entity_poly.pdbx_strand_id
1 'polypeptide(L)'
;MTSTNDFIAEIIRAANRVERLGNPEKRRLLRRAVVTISNLRERSGIPSSNTNHDAVFDLQAIEVSVERRKPGEIKEALLMAADMIRTLHIVLDSGTQITTEVPE
;
A
#
# COMPACT_ATOMS: atom_id res chain seq x y z
N MET A 1 7.41 -10.86 -16.23
CA MET A 1 7.04 -10.39 -14.89
C MET A 1 6.70 -8.91 -15.01
N THR A 2 5.56 -8.46 -14.47
CA THR A 2 5.19 -7.05 -14.48
C THR A 2 5.92 -6.33 -13.34
N SER A 3 6.25 -5.05 -13.52
CA SER A 3 6.90 -4.24 -12.48
C SER A 3 6.12 -4.21 -11.15
N THR A 4 4.79 -4.37 -11.20
CA THR A 4 3.92 -4.50 -10.02
C THR A 4 4.17 -5.80 -9.25
N ASN A 5 4.28 -6.94 -9.93
CA ASN A 5 4.53 -8.24 -9.28
C ASN A 5 5.91 -8.28 -8.61
N ASP A 6 6.91 -7.66 -9.22
CA ASP A 6 8.25 -7.53 -8.64
C ASP A 6 8.23 -6.67 -7.37
N PHE A 7 7.43 -5.60 -7.38
CA PHE A 7 7.27 -4.74 -6.21
C PHE A 7 6.51 -5.44 -5.08
N ILE A 8 5.46 -6.21 -5.36
CA ILE A 8 4.77 -7.03 -4.35
C ILE A 8 5.77 -7.99 -3.69
N ALA A 9 6.61 -8.67 -4.48
CA ALA A 9 7.64 -9.57 -3.95
C ALA A 9 8.73 -8.84 -3.13
N GLU A 10 9.09 -7.60 -3.49
CA GLU A 10 9.98 -6.74 -2.70
C GLU A 10 9.36 -6.45 -1.32
N ILE A 11 8.10 -5.99 -1.27
CA ILE A 11 7.40 -5.65 -0.02
C ILE A 11 7.27 -6.86 0.90
N ILE A 12 6.86 -8.02 0.38
CA ILE A 12 6.69 -9.24 1.19
C ILE A 12 8.03 -9.69 1.79
N ARG A 13 9.12 -9.66 1.00
CA ARG A 13 10.46 -9.98 1.50
C ARG A 13 10.93 -9.00 2.57
N ALA A 14 10.64 -7.71 2.38
CA ALA A 14 10.94 -6.67 3.35
C ALA A 14 10.15 -6.86 4.65
N ALA A 15 8.85 -7.14 4.59
CA ALA A 15 8.01 -7.41 5.74
C ALA A 15 8.54 -8.58 6.59
N ASN A 16 8.98 -9.66 5.93
CA ASN A 16 9.55 -10.84 6.57
C ASN A 16 10.95 -10.61 7.18
N ARG A 17 11.59 -9.48 6.89
CA ARG A 17 12.92 -9.11 7.40
C ARG A 17 12.92 -7.71 8.02
N VAL A 18 11.76 -7.24 8.50
CA VAL A 18 11.55 -5.85 8.93
C VAL A 18 12.54 -5.38 10.00
N GLU A 19 12.98 -6.30 10.87
CA GLU A 19 13.95 -6.03 11.93
C GLU A 19 15.35 -5.72 11.40
N ARG A 20 15.67 -6.17 10.17
CA ARG A 20 16.94 -5.92 9.49
C ARG A 20 16.91 -4.64 8.65
N LEU A 21 15.75 -4.00 8.51
CA LEU A 21 15.60 -2.78 7.72
C LEU A 21 15.86 -1.54 8.57
N GLY A 22 16.60 -0.59 8.01
CA GLY A 22 16.73 0.75 8.58
C GLY A 22 15.42 1.55 8.46
N ASN A 23 15.22 2.53 9.34
CA ASN A 23 14.06 3.43 9.26
C ASN A 23 13.91 4.15 7.90
N PRO A 24 15.00 4.61 7.23
CA PRO A 24 14.88 5.18 5.88
C PRO A 24 14.33 4.19 4.85
N GLU A 25 14.72 2.91 4.95
CA GLU A 25 14.28 1.86 4.03
C GLU A 25 12.81 1.50 4.26
N LYS A 26 12.40 1.33 5.52
CA LYS A 26 10.99 1.13 5.91
C LYS A 26 10.09 2.26 5.37
N ARG A 27 10.51 3.51 5.59
CA ARG A 27 9.81 4.70 5.09
C ARG A 27 9.70 4.70 3.57
N ARG A 28 10.80 4.47 2.87
CA ARG A 28 10.83 4.43 1.39
C ARG A 28 9.85 3.39 0.85
N LEU A 29 9.83 2.19 1.44
CA LEU A 29 8.94 1.10 1.03
C LEU A 29 7.47 1.47 1.25
N LEU A 30 7.12 1.95 2.44
CA LEU A 30 5.75 2.36 2.75
C LEU A 30 5.28 3.52 1.86
N ARG A 31 6.12 4.54 1.66
CA ARG A 31 5.81 5.67 0.77
C ARG A 31 5.54 5.21 -0.66
N ARG A 32 6.41 4.35 -1.19
CA ARG A 32 6.23 3.81 -2.55
C ARG A 32 4.96 2.96 -2.64
N ALA A 33 4.63 2.22 -1.60
CA ALA A 33 3.41 1.43 -1.55
C ALA A 33 2.16 2.31 -1.55
N VAL A 34 2.13 3.36 -0.72
CA VAL A 34 1.05 4.38 -0.70
C VAL A 34 0.83 4.98 -2.09
N VAL A 35 1.89 5.46 -2.75
CA VAL A 35 1.78 6.03 -4.11
C VAL A 35 1.27 4.99 -5.11
N THR A 36 1.75 3.76 -5.01
CA THR A 36 1.33 2.68 -5.92
C THR A 36 -0.15 2.34 -5.72
N ILE A 37 -0.62 2.23 -4.48
CA ILE A 37 -2.02 1.96 -4.15
C ILE A 37 -2.92 3.10 -4.66
N SER A 38 -2.55 4.36 -4.42
CA SER A 38 -3.33 5.51 -4.90
C SER A 38 -3.47 5.51 -6.42
N ASN A 39 -2.37 5.27 -7.16
CA ASN A 39 -2.40 5.21 -8.62
C ASN A 39 -3.24 4.03 -9.13
N LEU A 40 -3.18 2.86 -8.47
CA LEU A 40 -3.97 1.70 -8.85
C LEU A 40 -5.46 1.94 -8.58
N ARG A 41 -5.80 2.57 -7.45
CA ARG A 41 -7.18 2.96 -7.10
C ARG A 41 -7.78 3.89 -8.15
N GLU A 42 -7.07 4.96 -8.48
CA GLU A 42 -7.50 5.92 -9.51
C GLU A 42 -7.77 5.22 -10.84
N ARG A 43 -6.84 4.37 -11.31
CA ARG A 43 -6.99 3.60 -12.55
C ARG A 43 -8.18 2.63 -12.52
N SER A 44 -8.56 2.14 -11.34
CA SER A 44 -9.70 1.24 -11.14
C SER A 44 -11.03 1.96 -10.88
N GLY A 45 -11.04 3.29 -10.90
CA GLY A 45 -12.24 4.11 -10.64
C GLY A 45 -12.57 4.30 -9.16
N ILE A 46 -11.68 3.92 -8.24
CA ILE A 46 -11.89 4.08 -6.80
C ILE A 46 -11.34 5.45 -6.35
N PRO A 47 -12.19 6.41 -5.95
CA PRO A 47 -11.71 7.70 -5.45
C PRO A 47 -11.00 7.55 -4.10
N SER A 48 -10.11 8.48 -3.78
CA SER A 48 -9.57 8.64 -2.43
C SER A 48 -10.69 9.04 -1.47
N SER A 49 -10.84 8.36 -0.34
CA SER A 49 -11.86 8.76 0.65
C SER A 49 -11.47 10.03 1.39
N ASN A 50 -10.17 10.35 1.48
CA ASN A 50 -9.62 11.49 2.25
C ASN A 50 -10.06 11.52 3.73
N THR A 51 -10.56 10.40 4.26
CA THR A 51 -10.94 10.24 5.67
C THR A 51 -9.93 9.34 6.40
N ASN A 52 -10.01 9.35 7.73
CA ASN A 52 -9.29 8.43 8.61
C ASN A 52 -9.82 6.98 8.55
N HIS A 53 -10.89 6.71 7.81
CA HIS A 53 -11.36 5.35 7.53
C HIS A 53 -10.71 4.75 6.27
N ASP A 54 -9.86 5.52 5.58
CA ASP A 54 -9.14 5.05 4.40
C ASP A 54 -7.84 4.32 4.80
N ALA A 55 -7.70 3.05 4.44
CA ALA A 55 -6.48 2.28 4.71
C ALA A 55 -5.20 2.94 4.16
N VAL A 56 -5.29 3.75 3.10
CA VAL A 56 -4.15 4.52 2.59
C VAL A 56 -3.71 5.61 3.58
N PHE A 57 -4.66 6.21 4.30
CA PHE A 57 -4.39 7.18 5.36
C PHE A 57 -3.62 6.53 6.52
N ASP A 58 -4.04 5.33 6.94
CA ASP A 58 -3.33 4.58 7.99
C ASP A 58 -1.91 4.21 7.58
N LEU A 59 -1.71 3.74 6.34
CA LEU A 59 -0.38 3.44 5.81
C LEU A 59 0.51 4.69 5.77
N GLN A 60 -0.05 5.86 5.41
CA GLN A 60 0.68 7.12 5.43
C GLN A 60 1.02 7.56 6.86
N ALA A 61 0.11 7.39 7.81
CA ALA A 61 0.37 7.68 9.22
C ALA A 61 1.52 6.81 9.77
N ILE A 62 1.61 5.55 9.37
CA ILE A 62 2.73 4.66 9.72
C ILE A 62 4.03 5.11 9.02
N GLU A 63 3.98 5.49 7.74
CA GLU A 63 5.12 5.99 6.96
C GLU A 63 5.79 7.23 7.57
N VAL A 64 4.99 8.20 8.02
CA VAL A 64 5.52 9.42 8.63
C VAL A 64 6.04 9.20 10.05
N SER A 65 5.63 8.11 10.71
CA SER A 65 5.95 7.82 12.12
C SER A 65 6.86 6.61 12.34
N VAL A 66 7.53 6.11 11.28
CA VAL A 66 8.35 4.88 11.30
C VAL A 66 9.28 4.75 12.51
N GLU A 67 9.93 5.84 12.95
CA GLU A 67 10.86 5.83 14.09
C GLU A 67 10.18 5.47 15.43
N ARG A 68 8.87 5.69 15.54
CA ARG A 68 8.07 5.46 16.75
C ARG A 68 7.30 4.15 16.71
N ARG A 69 7.36 3.41 15.59
CA ARG A 69 6.59 2.19 15.37
C ARG A 69 7.38 0.96 15.78
N LYS A 70 6.67 -0.02 16.35
CA LYS A 70 7.22 -1.34 16.61
C LYS A 70 7.46 -2.06 15.28
N PRO A 71 8.47 -2.94 15.18
CA PRO A 71 8.72 -3.73 13.98
C PRO A 71 7.49 -4.53 13.50
N GLY A 72 6.67 -5.03 14.43
CA GLY A 72 5.41 -5.72 14.11
C GLY A 72 4.40 -4.85 13.36
N GLU A 73 4.20 -3.60 13.79
CA GLU A 73 3.30 -2.65 13.10
C GLU A 73 3.79 -2.36 11.68
N ILE A 74 5.11 -2.21 11.48
CA ILE A 74 5.68 -2.00 10.15
C ILE A 74 5.51 -3.24 9.27
N LYS A 75 5.71 -4.45 9.83
CA LYS A 75 5.48 -5.70 9.10
C LYS A 75 4.03 -5.81 8.64
N GLU A 76 3.08 -5.58 9.54
CA GLU A 76 1.65 -5.62 9.23
C GLU A 76 1.28 -4.59 8.15
N ALA A 77 1.78 -3.36 8.25
CA ALA A 77 1.56 -2.33 7.24
C ALA A 77 2.12 -2.72 5.87
N LEU A 78 3.33 -3.30 5.81
CA LEU A 78 3.91 -3.77 4.55
C LEU A 78 3.08 -4.92 3.96
N LEU A 79 2.64 -5.89 4.76
CA LEU A 79 1.81 -6.99 4.27
C LEU A 79 0.43 -6.52 3.78
N MET A 80 -0.21 -5.61 4.53
CA MET A 80 -1.45 -4.97 4.11
C MET A 80 -1.27 -4.24 2.78
N ALA A 81 -0.19 -3.47 2.64
CA ALA A 81 0.07 -2.76 1.40
C ALA A 81 0.32 -3.72 0.21
N ALA A 82 1.03 -4.82 0.42
CA ALA A 82 1.23 -5.85 -0.61
C ALA A 82 -0.10 -6.49 -1.05
N ASP A 83 -0.99 -6.79 -0.10
CA ASP A 83 -2.31 -7.35 -0.38
C ASP A 83 -3.20 -6.37 -1.15
N MET A 84 -3.23 -5.10 -0.76
CA MET A 84 -3.96 -4.05 -1.48
C MET A 84 -3.46 -3.88 -2.91
N ILE A 85 -2.14 -3.81 -3.11
CA ILE A 85 -1.53 -3.70 -4.45
C ILE A 85 -1.92 -4.92 -5.30
N ARG A 86 -1.84 -6.12 -4.74
CA ARG A 86 -2.22 -7.35 -5.46
C ARG A 86 -3.70 -7.34 -5.84
N THR A 87 -4.57 -6.99 -4.91
CA THR A 87 -6.02 -6.96 -5.13
C THR A 87 -6.39 -5.96 -6.23
N LEU A 88 -5.87 -4.74 -6.16
CA LEU A 88 -6.11 -3.72 -7.19
C LEU A 88 -5.47 -4.11 -8.54
N HIS A 89 -4.31 -4.75 -8.52
CA HIS A 89 -3.69 -5.24 -9.75
C HIS A 89 -4.57 -6.28 -10.44
N ILE A 90 -5.17 -7.21 -9.69
CA ILE A 90 -6.11 -8.21 -10.23
C ILE A 90 -7.35 -7.54 -10.83
N VAL A 91 -7.94 -6.55 -10.15
CA VAL A 91 -9.10 -5.79 -10.67
C VAL A 91 -8.79 -5.11 -12.00
N LEU A 92 -7.61 -4.50 -12.12
CA LEU A 92 -7.18 -3.88 -13.37
C LEU A 92 -6.88 -4.90 -14.47
N ASP A 93 -6.25 -6.02 -14.11
CA ASP A 93 -5.91 -7.08 -15.05
C ASP A 93 -7.16 -7.79 -15.60
N SER A 94 -8.22 -7.88 -14.79
CA SER A 94 -9.53 -8.40 -15.23
C SER A 94 -10.34 -7.40 -16.07
N GLY A 95 -9.86 -6.17 -16.27
CA GLY A 95 -10.58 -5.10 -16.99
C GLY A 95 -11.78 -4.55 -16.23
N THR A 96 -11.87 -4.78 -14.92
CA THR A 96 -12.98 -4.32 -14.09
C THR A 96 -12.83 -2.85 -13.72
N GLN A 97 -13.92 -2.09 -13.79
CA GLN A 97 -14.00 -0.70 -13.34
C GLN A 97 -15.02 -0.59 -12.22
N ILE A 98 -14.68 0.14 -11.17
CA ILE A 98 -15.55 0.38 -10.03
C ILE A 98 -16.14 1.78 -10.17
N THR A 99 -17.46 1.87 -10.16
CA THR A 99 -18.20 3.12 -10.13
C THR A 99 -18.80 3.29 -8.75
N THR A 100 -18.35 4.30 -8.00
CA THR A 100 -18.99 4.69 -6.74
C THR A 100 -19.89 5.89 -7.01
N GLU A 101 -21.19 5.77 -6.76
CA GLU A 101 -22.05 6.94 -6.66
C GLU A 101 -21.60 7.73 -5.44
N VAL A 102 -20.98 8.90 -5.65
CA VAL A 102 -20.70 9.83 -4.57
C VAL A 102 -22.04 10.49 -4.24
N PRO A 103 -22.59 10.31 -3.03
CA PRO A 103 -23.78 11.05 -2.63
C PRO A 103 -23.45 12.56 -2.68
N GLU A 104 -24.32 13.34 -3.33
CA GLU A 104 -24.24 14.81 -3.39
C GLU A 104 -24.11 15.47 -2.01
#